data_AF-A0A819HPV5-F1
#
_entry.id   AF-A0A819HPV5-F1
#
_cell.length_a   1.000
_cell.length_b   1.000
_cell.length_c   1.000
_cell.angle_alpha   90.00
_cell.angle_beta   90.00
_cell.angle_gamma   90.00
#
_symmetry.space_group_name_H-M   'P 1'
#
loop_
_entity.id
_entity.type
_entity.pdbx_description
1 polymer ?
#
loop_
_entity_poly.entity_id
_entity_poly.type
_entity_poly.pdbx_seq_one_letter_code
_entity_poly.pdbx_strand_id
1 'polypeptide(L)'
;SPNYMLGIYNGSSAKPDTPSQAINGSIRITEVFRNWFNGKNLPWDYTDFSGRSDYGPFLAAGVVAGGLFSGADETKTSEQRTRYEEKLGQGQGGLVGAILDPCYHRACDTTDNINQLGYEKMVQAAAYMLEFLGQKDDLMTWLYPNGRPKPRLPDEYFPNSDYFRNIDI
;
A
#
# COMPACT_ATOMS: atom_id res chain seq x y z
N SER A 1 6.26 -15.27 2.66
CA SER A 1 7.70 -15.57 2.59
C SER A 1 8.43 -15.56 3.93
N PRO A 2 9.47 -16.41 4.12
CA PRO A 2 10.47 -16.28 5.19
C PRO A 2 11.37 -15.02 5.10
N ASN A 3 11.48 -14.36 3.94
CA ASN A 3 12.32 -13.18 3.70
C ASN A 3 11.52 -11.86 3.54
N TYR A 4 10.31 -11.84 4.12
CA TYR A 4 9.32 -10.77 3.99
C TYR A 4 9.83 -9.36 4.32
N MET A 5 9.06 -8.36 3.89
CA MET A 5 9.10 -6.99 4.41
C MET A 5 7.74 -6.59 5.01
N LEU A 6 7.73 -5.55 5.83
CA LEU A 6 6.55 -4.82 6.27
C LEU A 6 6.46 -3.55 5.41
N GLY A 7 5.90 -3.68 4.22
CA GLY A 7 5.88 -2.63 3.21
C GLY A 7 4.65 -1.74 3.25
N ILE A 8 4.86 -0.46 2.95
CA ILE A 8 3.82 0.55 2.79
C ILE A 8 3.90 1.10 1.36
N TYR A 9 2.78 1.14 0.63
CA TYR A 9 2.75 1.84 -0.66
C TYR A 9 3.04 3.32 -0.47
N ASN A 10 4.04 3.82 -1.21
CA ASN A 10 4.45 5.21 -1.12
C ASN A 10 3.54 6.12 -1.95
N GLY A 11 2.66 6.88 -1.29
CA GLY A 11 1.79 7.90 -1.87
C GLY A 11 2.43 8.79 -2.92
N SER A 12 3.69 9.19 -2.72
CA SER A 12 4.39 10.10 -3.63
C SER A 12 4.98 9.43 -4.87
N SER A 13 4.98 8.09 -4.93
CA SER A 13 5.51 7.30 -6.05
C SER A 13 4.49 7.03 -7.16
N ALA A 14 3.24 7.49 -6.99
CA ALA A 14 2.21 7.34 -8.01
C ALA A 14 2.65 7.99 -9.34
N LYS A 15 2.19 7.41 -10.46
CA LYS A 15 2.60 7.86 -11.80
C LYS A 15 2.26 9.34 -12.04
N PRO A 16 3.04 10.07 -12.85
CA PRO A 16 2.82 11.51 -13.09
C PRO A 16 1.46 11.88 -13.70
N ASP A 17 0.80 10.94 -14.38
CA ASP A 17 -0.54 11.09 -14.96
C ASP A 17 -1.68 10.86 -13.94
N THR A 18 -1.35 10.46 -12.71
CA THR A 18 -2.31 10.34 -11.60
C THR A 18 -2.82 11.73 -11.20
N PRO A 19 -4.15 11.94 -11.05
CA PRO A 19 -4.68 13.20 -10.54
C PRO A 19 -4.04 13.61 -9.21
N SER A 20 -3.56 14.85 -9.11
CA SER A 20 -2.78 15.33 -7.95
C SER A 20 -3.54 15.24 -6.63
N GLN A 21 -4.86 15.36 -6.65
CA GLN A 21 -5.69 15.17 -5.47
C GLN A 21 -5.64 13.73 -4.95
N ALA A 22 -5.61 12.74 -5.84
CA ALA A 22 -5.46 11.34 -5.46
C ALA A 22 -4.07 11.06 -4.87
N ILE A 23 -3.01 11.67 -5.43
CA ILE A 23 -1.65 11.61 -4.87
C ILE A 23 -1.65 12.16 -3.44
N ASN A 24 -2.22 13.35 -3.21
CA ASN A 24 -2.26 13.99 -1.90
C ASN A 24 -2.99 13.14 -0.85
N GLY A 25 -4.14 12.56 -1.19
CA GLY A 25 -4.84 11.64 -0.29
C GLY A 25 -4.07 10.34 -0.06
N SER A 26 -3.37 9.83 -1.07
CA SER A 26 -2.55 8.61 -0.97
C SER A 26 -1.34 8.82 -0.05
N ILE A 27 -0.73 10.01 -0.10
CA ILE A 27 0.31 10.43 0.87
C ILE A 27 -0.27 10.45 2.29
N ARG A 28 -1.49 10.96 2.50
CA ARG A 28 -2.13 10.94 3.83
C ARG A 28 -2.34 9.51 4.35
N ILE A 29 -2.78 8.58 3.51
CA ILE A 29 -2.89 7.16 3.88
C ILE A 29 -1.52 6.57 4.22
N THR A 30 -0.49 6.88 3.43
CA THR A 30 0.90 6.46 3.67
C THR A 30 1.36 6.88 5.08
N GLU A 31 1.13 8.14 5.45
CA GLU A 31 1.53 8.67 6.77
C GLU A 31 0.80 7.99 7.93
N VAL A 32 -0.48 7.63 7.76
CA VAL A 32 -1.23 6.90 8.80
C VAL A 32 -0.63 5.51 9.03
N PHE A 33 -0.26 4.78 7.97
CA PHE A 33 0.46 3.51 8.11
C PHE A 33 1.83 3.69 8.77
N ARG A 34 2.62 4.67 8.32
CA ARG A 34 3.95 4.95 8.92
C ARG A 34 3.84 5.20 10.41
N ASN A 35 2.87 6.03 10.82
CA ASN A 35 2.62 6.34 12.22
C ASN A 35 2.22 5.08 13.01
N TRP A 36 1.42 4.19 12.42
CA TRP A 36 1.07 2.92 13.03
C TRP A 36 2.29 2.02 13.27
N PHE A 37 3.11 1.77 12.24
CA PHE A 37 4.32 0.95 12.39
C PHE A 37 5.32 1.56 13.37
N ASN A 38 5.55 2.88 13.29
CA ASN A 38 6.41 3.61 14.23
C ASN A 38 5.90 3.51 15.67
N GLY A 39 4.59 3.70 15.89
CA GLY A 39 3.96 3.60 17.21
C GLY A 39 4.01 2.19 17.81
N LYS A 40 4.13 1.16 16.97
CA LYS A 40 4.36 -0.23 17.39
C LYS A 40 5.83 -0.62 17.49
N ASN A 41 6.75 0.31 17.24
CA ASN A 41 8.19 0.06 17.15
C ASN A 41 8.54 -1.07 16.16
N LEU A 42 7.83 -1.14 15.04
CA LEU A 42 8.05 -2.11 13.97
C LEU A 42 8.92 -1.50 12.86
N PRO A 43 9.75 -2.30 12.17
CA PRO A 43 10.40 -1.83 10.96
C PRO A 43 9.35 -1.70 9.84
N TRP A 44 9.62 -0.85 8.87
CA TRP A 44 8.83 -0.75 7.65
C TRP A 44 9.70 -0.25 6.50
N ASP A 45 9.27 -0.53 5.27
CA ASP A 45 9.90 -0.05 4.05
C ASP A 45 8.84 0.46 3.07
N TYR A 46 9.25 1.29 2.10
CA TYR A 46 8.35 1.69 1.03
C TYR A 46 8.31 0.65 -0.08
N THR A 47 7.16 0.55 -0.73
CA THR A 47 7.02 -0.02 -2.07
C THR A 47 6.33 1.00 -2.98
N ASP A 48 6.70 1.00 -4.25
CA ASP A 48 6.20 2.00 -5.20
C ASP A 48 4.83 1.62 -5.76
N PHE A 49 4.04 2.64 -6.11
CA PHE A 49 2.85 2.49 -6.94
C PHE A 49 3.25 2.23 -8.41
N SER A 50 3.89 1.09 -8.66
CA SER A 50 4.38 0.64 -9.98
C SER A 50 3.29 0.43 -11.04
N GLY A 51 2.03 0.24 -10.62
CA GLY A 51 0.91 -0.15 -11.47
C GLY A 51 0.77 -1.67 -11.64
N ARG A 52 1.55 -2.47 -10.90
CA ARG A 52 1.51 -3.96 -10.93
C ARG A 52 0.51 -4.56 -9.94
N SER A 53 -0.54 -3.83 -9.55
CA SER A 53 -1.61 -4.30 -8.65
C SER A 53 -2.90 -3.48 -8.89
N ASP A 54 -3.98 -3.87 -8.22
CA ASP A 54 -5.34 -3.41 -8.49
C ASP A 54 -5.58 -1.93 -8.18
N TYR A 55 -4.72 -1.27 -7.41
CA TYR A 55 -4.81 0.18 -7.16
C TYR A 55 -4.66 1.02 -8.44
N GLY A 56 -4.04 0.48 -9.50
CA GLY A 56 -3.68 1.23 -10.70
C GLY A 56 -4.87 1.94 -11.35
N PRO A 57 -5.94 1.22 -11.73
CA PRO A 57 -7.15 1.82 -12.27
C PRO A 57 -7.84 2.82 -11.33
N PHE A 58 -7.81 2.58 -10.01
CA PHE A 58 -8.38 3.51 -9.03
C PHE A 58 -7.63 4.85 -9.02
N LEU A 59 -6.29 4.80 -8.92
CA LEU A 59 -5.45 6.00 -8.99
C LEU A 59 -5.65 6.74 -10.32
N ALA A 60 -5.70 6.03 -11.45
CA ALA A 60 -5.94 6.63 -12.77
C ALA A 60 -7.30 7.37 -12.84
N ALA A 61 -8.33 6.85 -12.18
CA ALA A 61 -9.64 7.48 -12.07
C ALA A 61 -9.73 8.60 -11.00
N GLY A 62 -8.63 8.91 -10.31
CA GLY A 62 -8.59 9.91 -9.23
C GLY A 62 -9.14 9.41 -7.89
N VAL A 63 -9.30 8.10 -7.72
CA VAL A 63 -9.61 7.48 -6.44
C VAL A 63 -8.33 7.35 -5.63
N VAL A 64 -8.33 7.87 -4.40
CA VAL A 64 -7.20 7.75 -3.48
C VAL A 64 -6.95 6.27 -3.18
N ALA A 65 -5.68 5.86 -3.23
CA ALA A 65 -5.30 4.50 -2.90
C ALA A 65 -4.17 4.50 -1.85
N GLY A 66 -4.05 3.39 -1.16
CA GLY A 66 -2.97 3.10 -0.23
C GLY A 66 -3.02 1.64 0.11
N GLY A 67 -1.97 1.14 0.75
CA GLY A 67 -1.96 -0.26 1.11
C GLY A 67 -0.61 -0.70 1.64
N LEU A 68 -0.55 -2.02 1.79
CA LEU A 68 0.55 -2.72 2.38
C LEU A 68 1.06 -3.79 1.41
N PHE A 69 2.33 -4.14 1.53
CA PHE A 69 2.97 -5.13 0.67
C PHE A 69 4.06 -5.88 1.43
N SER A 70 4.08 -7.21 1.34
CA SER A 70 5.04 -8.02 2.11
C SER A 70 6.29 -8.44 1.33
N GLY A 71 6.45 -7.96 0.09
CA GLY A 71 7.54 -8.35 -0.81
C GLY A 71 7.13 -9.43 -1.81
N ALA A 72 7.72 -9.39 -3.00
CA ALA A 72 7.57 -10.39 -4.06
C ALA A 72 8.94 -10.68 -4.69
N ASP A 73 9.21 -10.16 -5.89
CA ASP A 73 10.42 -10.40 -6.69
C ASP A 73 11.60 -9.47 -6.35
N GLU A 74 11.42 -8.52 -5.41
CA GLU A 74 12.49 -7.62 -4.99
C GLU A 74 13.56 -8.32 -4.15
N THR A 75 14.77 -7.75 -4.08
CA THR A 75 15.89 -8.30 -3.32
C THR A 75 16.01 -7.62 -1.96
N LYS A 76 16.14 -8.39 -0.87
CA LYS A 76 16.39 -7.86 0.47
C LYS A 76 17.75 -7.15 0.53
N THR A 77 17.75 -5.89 0.97
CA THR A 77 18.97 -5.10 1.14
C THR A 77 19.62 -5.32 2.51
N SER A 78 20.89 -4.92 2.64
CA SER A 78 21.61 -4.88 3.92
C SER A 78 20.92 -4.00 4.95
N GLU A 79 20.44 -2.84 4.53
CA GLU A 79 19.80 -1.85 5.40
C GLU A 79 18.46 -2.39 5.91
N GLN A 80 17.68 -3.05 5.05
CA GLN A 80 16.45 -3.73 5.45
C GLN A 80 16.74 -4.80 6.49
N ARG A 81 17.70 -5.69 6.24
CA ARG A 81 18.06 -6.73 7.23
C ARG A 81 18.44 -6.12 8.57
N THR A 82 19.35 -5.15 8.59
CA THR A 82 19.81 -4.51 9.82
C THR A 82 18.65 -3.89 10.60
N ARG A 83 17.78 -3.12 9.92
CA ARG A 83 16.62 -2.49 10.55
C ARG A 83 15.67 -3.51 11.19
N TYR A 84 15.50 -4.68 10.57
CA TYR A 84 14.58 -5.72 11.05
C TYR A 84 15.19 -6.49 12.21
N GLU A 85 16.48 -6.83 12.17
CA GLU A 85 17.21 -7.40 13.32
C GLU A 85 17.12 -6.46 14.54
N GLU A 86 17.32 -5.16 14.33
CA GLU A 86 17.25 -4.16 15.41
C GLU A 86 15.85 -4.03 16.02
N LYS A 87 14.79 -4.03 15.19
CA LYS A 87 13.42 -3.80 15.66
C LYS A 87 12.70 -5.06 16.14
N LEU A 88 12.99 -6.21 15.54
CA LEU A 88 12.26 -7.46 15.79
C LEU A 88 13.11 -8.50 16.52
N GLY A 89 14.41 -8.27 16.67
CA GLY A 89 15.34 -9.17 17.34
C GLY A 89 16.10 -10.09 16.38
N GLN A 90 17.07 -10.80 16.95
CA GLN A 90 18.03 -11.58 16.17
C GLN A 90 17.34 -12.67 15.34
N GLY A 91 17.66 -12.76 14.05
CA GLY A 91 17.11 -13.76 13.12
C GLY A 91 15.80 -13.37 12.44
N GLN A 92 15.27 -12.17 12.72
CA GLN A 92 14.08 -11.64 12.04
C GLN A 92 14.42 -10.78 10.81
N GLY A 93 15.70 -10.55 10.53
CA GLY A 93 16.13 -9.70 9.42
C GLY A 93 16.04 -10.32 8.03
N GLY A 94 15.87 -11.65 7.95
CA GLY A 94 15.94 -12.37 6.68
C GLY A 94 17.35 -12.46 6.09
N LEU A 95 17.44 -12.73 4.79
CA LEU A 95 18.68 -12.99 4.06
C LEU A 95 18.93 -11.91 3.00
N VAL A 96 20.01 -11.14 3.17
CA VAL A 96 20.46 -10.14 2.19
C VAL A 96 20.79 -10.79 0.87
N GLY A 97 20.42 -10.15 -0.24
CA GLY A 97 20.71 -10.65 -1.59
C GLY A 97 19.74 -11.74 -2.06
N ALA A 98 18.90 -12.28 -1.17
CA ALA A 98 17.79 -13.15 -1.55
C ALA A 98 16.54 -12.34 -1.88
N ILE A 99 15.70 -12.91 -2.75
CA ILE A 99 14.39 -12.37 -3.10
C ILE A 99 13.49 -12.35 -1.87
N LEU A 100 12.64 -11.33 -1.74
CA LEU A 100 11.73 -11.13 -0.62
C LEU A 100 10.73 -12.28 -0.51
N ASP A 101 10.20 -12.80 -1.62
CA ASP A 101 9.47 -14.08 -1.69
C ASP A 101 10.06 -15.03 -2.74
N PRO A 102 10.92 -15.98 -2.33
CA PRO A 102 11.50 -16.97 -3.24
C PRO A 102 10.48 -17.88 -3.93
N CYS A 103 9.26 -17.96 -3.42
CA CYS A 103 8.16 -18.75 -3.96
C CYS A 103 7.17 -17.93 -4.80
N TYR A 104 7.37 -16.62 -4.98
CA TYR A 104 6.50 -15.79 -5.80
C TYR A 104 6.26 -16.39 -7.20
N HIS A 105 4.99 -16.66 -7.54
CA HIS A 105 4.55 -17.33 -8.77
C HIS A 105 5.16 -18.74 -9.01
N ARG A 106 5.45 -19.48 -7.93
CA ARG A 106 5.97 -20.86 -7.99
C ARG A 106 5.05 -21.83 -7.27
N ALA A 107 5.22 -23.12 -7.55
CA ALA A 107 4.43 -24.18 -6.92
C ALA A 107 4.61 -24.28 -5.39
N CYS A 108 5.68 -23.70 -4.83
CA CYS A 108 5.91 -23.65 -3.39
C CYS A 108 5.17 -22.50 -2.68
N ASP A 109 4.43 -21.65 -3.41
CA ASP A 109 3.56 -20.62 -2.83
C ASP A 109 2.30 -21.28 -2.23
N THR A 110 2.50 -21.83 -1.04
CA THR A 110 1.48 -22.53 -0.25
C THR A 110 1.38 -21.90 1.13
N THR A 111 0.49 -22.42 1.99
CA THR A 111 0.38 -21.97 3.39
C THR A 111 1.69 -22.11 4.16
N ASP A 112 2.58 -23.03 3.76
CA ASP A 112 3.88 -23.24 4.41
C ASP A 112 4.86 -22.09 4.13
N ASN A 113 4.60 -21.25 3.12
CA ASN A 113 5.41 -20.08 2.79
C ASN A 113 4.95 -18.82 3.57
N ILE A 114 3.99 -18.90 4.48
CA ILE A 114 3.51 -17.73 5.25
C ILE A 114 4.40 -17.50 6.48
N ASN A 115 4.97 -16.29 6.59
CA ASN A 115 5.58 -15.87 7.85
C ASN A 115 4.49 -15.30 8.77
N GLN A 116 4.29 -15.96 9.92
CA GLN A 116 3.21 -15.64 10.86
C GLN A 116 3.29 -14.20 11.39
N LEU A 117 4.48 -13.74 11.79
CA LEU A 117 4.66 -12.39 12.31
C LEU A 117 4.34 -11.33 11.25
N GLY A 118 4.90 -11.50 10.05
CA GLY A 118 4.64 -10.63 8.91
C GLY A 118 3.14 -10.57 8.59
N TYR A 119 2.48 -11.72 8.48
CA TYR A 119 1.04 -11.80 8.25
C TYR A 119 0.24 -11.06 9.32
N GLU A 120 0.48 -11.35 10.60
CA GLU A 120 -0.25 -10.72 11.71
C GLU A 120 -0.09 -9.20 11.73
N LYS A 121 1.13 -8.68 11.54
CA LYS A 121 1.35 -7.23 11.57
C LYS A 121 0.71 -6.52 10.40
N MET A 122 0.73 -7.14 9.22
CA MET A 122 0.10 -6.57 8.02
C MET A 122 -1.43 -6.55 8.14
N VAL A 123 -2.03 -7.61 8.68
CA VAL A 123 -3.47 -7.65 8.96
C VAL A 123 -3.87 -6.62 10.02
N GLN A 124 -3.09 -6.48 11.10
CA GLN A 124 -3.35 -5.48 12.14
C GLN A 124 -3.26 -4.05 11.61
N ALA A 125 -2.26 -3.77 10.77
CA ALA A 125 -2.10 -2.47 10.12
C ALA A 125 -3.30 -2.17 9.18
N ALA A 126 -3.72 -3.15 8.37
CA ALA A 126 -4.86 -3.01 7.49
C ALA A 126 -6.17 -2.74 8.27
N ALA A 127 -6.41 -3.51 9.34
CA ALA A 127 -7.56 -3.31 10.21
C ALA A 127 -7.57 -1.92 10.86
N TYR A 128 -6.42 -1.47 11.36
CA TYR A 128 -6.26 -0.13 11.92
C TYR A 128 -6.58 0.96 10.89
N MET A 129 -6.14 0.82 9.64
CA MET A 129 -6.47 1.79 8.60
C MET A 129 -7.97 1.86 8.34
N LEU A 130 -8.65 0.71 8.23
CA LEU A 130 -10.09 0.66 8.02
C LEU A 130 -10.85 1.33 9.16
N GLU A 131 -10.46 1.05 10.41
CA GLU A 131 -11.03 1.70 11.59
C GLU A 131 -10.78 3.23 11.56
N PHE A 132 -9.53 3.64 11.32
CA PHE A 132 -9.14 5.04 11.30
C PHE A 132 -9.93 5.86 10.25
N LEU A 133 -10.15 5.28 9.06
CA LEU A 133 -10.95 5.92 8.01
C LEU A 133 -12.44 5.88 8.34
N GLY A 134 -12.94 4.77 8.88
CA GLY A 134 -14.35 4.60 9.27
C GLY A 134 -14.79 5.53 10.41
N GLN A 135 -13.85 6.04 11.21
CA GLN A 135 -14.09 7.01 12.29
C GLN A 135 -13.95 8.47 11.83
N LYS A 136 -13.75 8.76 10.54
CA LYS A 136 -13.69 10.15 10.06
C LYS A 136 -15.08 10.74 9.91
N ASP A 137 -15.33 11.83 10.65
CA ASP A 137 -16.56 12.63 10.52
C ASP A 137 -16.75 13.15 9.08
N ASP A 138 -15.66 13.58 8.45
CA ASP A 138 -15.62 13.99 7.04
C ASP A 138 -14.45 13.33 6.31
N LEU A 139 -14.69 12.08 5.89
CA LEU A 139 -13.73 11.29 5.14
C LEU A 139 -13.37 11.95 3.80
N MET A 140 -14.35 12.55 3.12
CA MET A 140 -14.16 13.09 1.77
C MET A 140 -13.24 14.30 1.80
N THR A 141 -13.45 15.24 2.73
CA THR A 141 -12.54 16.37 2.90
C THR A 141 -11.17 15.91 3.40
N TRP A 142 -11.10 14.86 4.23
CA TRP A 142 -9.81 14.33 4.68
C TRP A 142 -8.98 13.73 3.52
N LEU A 143 -9.61 12.95 2.65
CA LEU A 143 -8.98 12.35 1.45
C LEU A 143 -8.70 13.40 0.37
N TYR A 144 -9.63 14.34 0.20
CA TYR A 144 -9.66 15.32 -0.88
C TYR A 144 -9.84 16.74 -0.34
N PRO A 145 -8.84 17.31 0.37
CA PRO A 145 -8.98 18.62 1.00
C PRO A 145 -9.21 19.77 0.00
N ASN A 146 -8.92 19.54 -1.28
CA ASN A 146 -9.14 20.49 -2.38
C ASN A 146 -10.24 20.02 -3.35
N GLY A 147 -11.15 19.15 -2.88
CA GLY A 147 -12.21 18.53 -3.67
C GLY A 147 -11.75 17.31 -4.48
N ARG A 148 -12.68 16.39 -4.73
CA ARG A 148 -12.41 15.19 -5.54
C ARG A 148 -12.32 15.56 -7.02
N PRO A 149 -11.32 15.06 -7.77
CA PRO A 149 -11.26 15.29 -9.21
C PRO A 149 -12.46 14.62 -9.88
N LYS A 150 -13.02 15.25 -10.92
CA LYS A 150 -14.01 14.58 -11.77
C LYS A 150 -13.37 13.31 -12.34
N PRO A 151 -14.05 12.14 -12.26
CA PRO A 151 -13.50 10.90 -12.80
C PRO A 151 -13.10 11.09 -14.26
N ARG A 152 -11.83 10.83 -14.58
CA ARG A 152 -11.38 10.69 -15.98
C ARG A 152 -11.60 9.23 -16.37
N LEU A 153 -12.82 8.90 -16.76
CA LEU A 153 -13.05 7.65 -17.46
C LEU A 153 -12.59 7.84 -18.91
N PRO A 154 -11.82 6.90 -19.51
CA PRO A 154 -11.60 6.92 -20.95
C PRO A 154 -12.98 6.86 -21.64
N ASP A 155 -13.22 7.73 -22.62
CA ASP A 155 -14.47 7.78 -23.39
C ASP A 155 -14.86 6.41 -23.98
N GLU A 156 -13.87 5.54 -24.15
CA GLU A 156 -13.97 4.19 -24.71
C GLU A 156 -14.73 3.19 -23.81
N TYR A 157 -14.82 3.42 -22.49
CA TYR A 157 -15.51 2.50 -21.58
C TYR A 157 -16.99 2.83 -21.34
N PHE A 158 -17.42 4.07 -21.57
CA PHE A 158 -18.81 4.50 -21.39
C PHE A 158 -19.19 5.57 -22.43
N PRO A 159 -19.55 5.16 -23.66
CA PRO A 159 -19.85 6.10 -24.75
C PRO A 159 -21.09 7.00 -24.50
N ASN A 160 -21.86 6.74 -23.43
CA ASN A 160 -23.00 7.54 -22.98
C ASN A 160 -22.88 7.85 -21.47
N SER A 161 -21.91 8.68 -21.08
CA SER A 161 -21.55 8.96 -19.68
C SER A 161 -22.46 9.94 -18.92
N ASP A 162 -23.73 10.07 -19.31
CA ASP A 162 -24.71 10.83 -18.50
C ASP A 162 -25.05 10.13 -17.17
N TYR A 163 -24.66 8.85 -17.00
CA TYR A 163 -24.90 8.10 -15.77
C TYR A 163 -24.02 8.55 -14.58
N PHE A 164 -22.85 9.14 -14.83
CA PHE A 164 -21.90 9.56 -13.79
C PHE A 164 -21.91 11.08 -13.52
N ARG A 165 -22.70 11.85 -14.26
CA ARG A 165 -22.79 13.32 -14.06
C ARG A 165 -23.60 13.72 -12.83
N ASN A 166 -24.42 12.81 -12.29
CA ASN A 166 -25.41 13.12 -11.24
C ASN A 166 -25.23 12.30 -9.95
N ILE A 167 -24.08 11.65 -9.74
CA ILE A 167 -23.79 11.06 -8.44
C ILE A 167 -23.05 12.11 -7.62
N ASP A 168 -23.84 13.01 -7.02
CA ASP A 168 -23.40 13.81 -5.89
C ASP A 168 -23.31 12.87 -4.67
N ILE A 169 -22.09 12.51 -4.27
CA ILE A 169 -21.78 11.92 -2.95
C ILE A 169 -21.16 13.02 -2.10
#